data_AF-A0A8J6QP17-F1
#
_entry.id   AF-A0A8J6QP17-F1
#
_cell.length_a   1.000
_cell.length_b   1.000
_cell.length_c   1.000
_cell.angle_alpha   90.00
_cell.angle_beta   90.00
_cell.angle_gamma   90.00
#
_symmetry.space_group_name_H-M   'P 1'
#
loop_
_entity.id
_entity.type
_entity.pdbx_description
1 polymer ?
#
loop_
_entity_poly.entity_id
_entity_poly.type
_entity_poly.pdbx_seq_one_letter_code
_entity_poly.pdbx_strand_id
1 'polypeptide(L)' 'MYATKAEAEAAAKKHFNCTGAHQMGHQWMPCATHGQSNGQPQHNH' A
#
# COMPACT_ATOMS: atom_id res chain seq x y z
N MET A 1 -4.80 7.67 -0.24
CA MET A 1 -5.69 7.01 -1.22
C MET A 1 -5.80 7.94 -2.42
N TYR A 2 -5.62 7.42 -3.64
CA TYR A 2 -5.47 8.17 -4.89
C TYR A 2 -6.63 7.93 -5.85
N ALA A 3 -6.86 8.86 -6.77
CA ALA A 3 -7.88 8.72 -7.80
C ALA A 3 -7.48 7.71 -8.90
N THR A 4 -6.18 7.59 -9.17
CA THR A 4 -5.65 6.77 -10.26
C THR A 4 -4.59 5.78 -9.79
N LYS A 5 -4.50 4.64 -10.50
CA LYS A 5 -3.45 3.64 -10.29
C LYS A 5 -2.05 4.24 -10.46
N ALA A 6 -1.87 5.10 -11.45
CA ALA A 6 -0.58 5.70 -11.77
C ALA A 6 -0.06 6.61 -10.65
N GLU A 7 -0.92 7.45 -10.07
CA GLU A 7 -0.55 8.27 -8.90
C GLU A 7 -0.25 7.41 -7.67
N ALA A 8 -1.06 6.36 -7.45
CA ALA A 8 -0.82 5.43 -6.36
C ALA A 8 0.53 4.70 -6.50
N GLU A 9 0.90 4.24 -7.69
CA GLU A 9 2.20 3.60 -7.94
C GLU A 9 3.37 4.59 -7.80
N ALA A 10 3.22 5.81 -8.35
CA ALA A 10 4.24 6.84 -8.21
C ALA A 10 4.49 7.18 -6.74
N ALA A 11 3.43 7.29 -5.95
CA ALA A 11 3.54 7.52 -4.52
C ALA A 11 4.06 6.30 -3.75
N ALA A 12 3.70 5.08 -4.14
CA ALA A 12 4.24 3.85 -3.57
C ALA A 12 5.77 3.80 -3.70
N LYS A 13 6.28 4.13 -4.90
CA LYS A 13 7.71 4.16 -5.19
C LYS A 13 8.42 5.31 -4.45
N LYS A 14 7.80 6.48 -4.39
CA LYS A 14 8.39 7.68 -3.76
C LYS A 14 8.39 7.65 -2.23
N HIS A 15 7.31 7.19 -1.61
CA HIS A 15 7.11 7.33 -0.16
C HIS A 15 7.27 6.02 0.60
N PHE A 16 7.01 4.88 -0.03
CA PHE A 16 6.98 3.57 0.64
C PHE A 16 8.03 2.59 0.11
N ASN A 17 8.82 2.99 -0.90
CA ASN A 17 9.74 2.14 -1.65
C ASN A 17 9.10 0.80 -2.05
N CYS A 18 7.81 0.84 -2.36
CA CYS A 18 7.00 -0.31 -2.72
C CYS A 18 6.55 -0.19 -4.17
N THR A 19 6.34 -1.34 -4.82
CA THR A 19 5.86 -1.43 -6.20
C THR A 19 4.38 -1.84 -6.26
N GLY A 20 3.68 -1.26 -7.23
CA GLY A 20 2.28 -1.54 -7.49
C GLY A 20 1.30 -0.68 -6.69
N ALA A 21 0.04 -0.77 -7.10
CA ALA A 21 -1.10 -0.15 -6.46
C ALA A 21 -2.32 -1.07 -6.63
N HIS A 22 -3.13 -1.18 -5.60
CA HIS A 22 -4.39 -1.93 -5.64
C HIS A 22 -5.58 -0.99 -5.49
N GLN A 23 -6.69 -1.35 -6.14
CA GLN A 23 -7.94 -0.62 -6.02
C GLN A 23 -8.70 -1.10 -4.79
N MET A 24 -9.09 -0.16 -3.94
CA MET A 24 -9.94 -0.38 -2.78
C MET A 24 -11.21 0.46 -2.95
N GLY A 25 -12.28 -0.17 -3.42
CA GLY A 25 -13.52 0.50 -3.79
C GLY A 25 -13.30 1.49 -4.95
N HIS A 26 -13.50 2.79 -4.69
CA HIS A 26 -13.33 3.87 -5.68
C HIS A 26 -11.95 4.54 -5.61
N GLN A 27 -11.06 4.07 -4.75
CA GLN A 27 -9.77 4.71 -4.52
C GLN A 27 -8.62 3.72 -4.69
N TRP A 28 -7.44 4.23 -5.03
CA TRP A 28 -6.23 3.45 -5.21
C TRP A 28 -5.31 3.63 -4.01
N MET A 29 -4.76 2.53 -3.50
CA MET A 29 -3.77 2.60 -2.44
C MET A 29 -2.36 2.46 -3.01
N PRO A 30 -1.40 3.26 -2.51
CA PRO A 30 0.00 3.08 -2.86
C PRO A 30 0.45 1.76 -2.25
N CYS A 31 1.14 0.93 -3.04
CA CYS A 31 1.61 -0.41 -2.68
C CYS A 31 0.56 -1.51 -2.94
N ALA A 32 0.93 -2.52 -3.75
CA ALA A 32 0.06 -3.67 -4.03
C ALA A 32 -0.08 -4.60 -2.82
N THR A 33 0.94 -4.61 -1.97
CA THR A 33 1.01 -5.41 -0.75
C THR A 33 1.34 -4.47 0.40
N HIS A 34 0.38 -4.15 1.27
CA HIS A 34 0.77 -3.67 2.59
C HIS A 34 1.62 -4.79 3.16
N GLY A 35 2.93 -4.56 3.24
CA GLY A 35 3.92 -5.61 3.43
C GLY A 35 3.37 -6.58 4.44
N GLN A 36 3.33 -7.88 4.09
CA GLN A 36 3.09 -8.92 5.07
C GLN A 36 3.91 -8.51 6.29
N SER A 37 3.23 -7.96 7.30
CA SER A 37 3.79 -7.91 8.62
C SER A 37 3.96 -9.39 8.88
N ASN A 38 5.18 -9.89 8.71
CA ASN A 38 5.57 -11.21 9.17
C ASN A 38 4.87 -11.34 10.50
N GLY A 39 3.89 -12.25 10.58
CA GLY A 39 2.94 -12.31 11.68
C GLY A 39 3.65 -12.37 13.02
N GLN A 40 3.97 -11.20 13.56
CA GLN A 40 4.26 -10.99 14.95
C GLN A 40 3.00 -10.30 15.43
N PRO A 41 2.02 -11.07 15.94
CA PRO A 41 0.95 -10.45 16.70
C PRO A 41 1.64 -9.77 17.87
N GLN A 42 1.76 -8.46 17.84
CA GLN A 42 2.11 -7.67 19.00
C GLN A 42 0.88 -7.64 19.92
N HIS A 43 0.57 -8.80 20.50
CA HIS A 43 -0.31 -8.91 21.66
C HIS A 43 0.52 -8.47 22.85
N ASN A 44 0.35 -7.20 23.19
CA ASN A 44 0.76 -6.63 24.46
C ASN A 44 -0.02 -7.32 25.60
N HIS A 45 0.65 -8.16 26.40
CA HIS A 45 0.26 -8.47 27.79
C HIS A 45 1.44 -9.08 28.56
#